data_AF-A0A7S0Z5X8-F1
#
_entry.id   AF-A0A7S0Z5X8-F1
#
_cell.length_a   1.000
_cell.length_b   1.000
_cell.length_c   1.000
_cell.angle_alpha   90.00
_cell.angle_beta   90.00
_cell.angle_gamma   90.00
#
_symmetry.space_group_name_H-M   'P 1'
#
loop_
_entity.id
_entity.type
_entity.pdbx_description
1 polymer ?
#
loop_
_entity_poly.entity_id
_entity_poly.type
_entity_poly.pdbx_seq_one_letter_code
_entity_poly.pdbx_strand_id
1 'polypeptide(L)'
;FEVLGSGVTGATAWCACERRNERYIVIRGAAWSQPDTDRNKLSWQIAKVWPMALKRGVPVVAHQGVIEMVDEFWRDVAPFIEDETFKGKFSFTGHSLGGSMALIIAARCRLELGIAEERIMPVHTFGSPPVLAYDRLSSRGTDECAGTMDDILRLCGFSKGSSMVRQYVLAKDIIPRMWLSADPVFSAATKMDFIGSVLDWREQTFGGGMFTRNRFLYQTCGDLYWLEYQAGVEAKPLLTRHTGEDVLEKLQ
;
A
#
# COMPACT_ATOMS: atom_id res chain seq x y z
N PHE A 1 5.83 -20.01 15.55
CA PHE A 1 6.44 -18.73 15.15
C PHE A 1 7.27 -18.29 16.32
N GLU A 2 8.53 -17.98 16.07
CA GLU A 2 9.42 -17.35 17.04
C GLU A 2 9.35 -15.85 16.83
N VAL A 3 9.07 -15.08 17.88
CA VAL A 3 9.04 -13.61 17.77
C VAL A 3 10.47 -13.10 17.98
N LEU A 4 10.99 -12.38 17.00
CA LEU A 4 12.33 -11.79 17.03
C LEU A 4 12.31 -10.39 17.64
N GLY A 5 11.23 -9.65 17.38
CA GLY A 5 11.03 -8.30 17.88
C GLY A 5 9.66 -7.75 17.52
N SER A 6 9.21 -6.75 18.29
CA SER A 6 7.98 -6.03 18.01
C SER A 6 8.07 -4.61 18.55
N GLY A 7 7.33 -3.70 17.94
CA GLY A 7 7.27 -2.31 18.37
C GLY A 7 5.93 -1.68 18.04
N VAL A 8 5.73 -0.50 18.62
CA VAL A 8 4.51 0.30 18.46
C VAL A 8 4.92 1.74 18.18
N THR A 9 4.22 2.38 17.26
CA THR A 9 4.28 3.82 17.02
C THR A 9 2.93 4.45 17.34
N GLY A 10 2.83 5.77 17.28
CA GLY A 10 1.55 6.45 17.46
C GLY A 10 0.49 6.09 16.40
N ALA A 11 0.88 5.52 15.25
CA ALA A 11 -0.03 5.20 14.15
C ALA A 11 -0.23 3.70 13.92
N THR A 12 0.73 2.86 14.30
CA THR A 12 0.74 1.44 13.97
C THR A 12 1.54 0.61 14.99
N ALA A 13 1.60 -0.70 14.78
CA ALA A 13 2.51 -1.61 15.46
C ALA A 13 3.09 -2.59 14.45
N TRP A 14 4.24 -3.16 14.75
CA TRP A 14 4.92 -4.11 13.88
C TRP A 14 5.46 -5.29 14.69
N CYS A 15 5.63 -6.43 14.02
CA CYS A 15 6.22 -7.63 14.57
C CYS A 15 7.09 -8.31 13.52
N ALA A 16 8.33 -8.62 13.90
CA ALA A 16 9.22 -9.51 13.17
C ALA A 16 9.17 -10.89 13.82
N CYS A 17 8.79 -11.92 13.06
CA CYS A 17 8.77 -13.30 13.55
C CYS A 17 9.30 -14.28 12.52
N GLU A 18 9.78 -15.43 12.97
CA GLU A 18 10.39 -16.45 12.12
C GLU A 18 9.65 -17.79 12.22
N ARG A 19 9.54 -18.48 11.09
CA ARG A 19 9.06 -19.87 11.01
C ARG A 19 9.60 -20.54 9.75
N ARG A 20 10.21 -21.72 9.91
CA ARG A 20 10.65 -22.58 8.78
C ARG A 20 11.53 -21.84 7.75
N ASN A 21 12.54 -21.09 8.22
CA ASN A 21 13.46 -20.32 7.37
C ASN A 21 12.77 -19.21 6.56
N GLU A 22 11.67 -18.67 7.10
CA GLU A 22 10.95 -17.53 6.58
C GLU A 22 10.73 -16.53 7.72
N ARG A 23 11.12 -15.28 7.47
CA ARG A 23 11.01 -14.16 8.40
C ARG A 23 9.87 -13.26 7.95
N TYR A 24 8.87 -13.15 8.79
CA TYR A 24 7.66 -12.39 8.57
C TYR A 24 7.80 -11.03 9.21
N ILE A 25 7.56 -9.99 8.43
CA ILE A 25 7.38 -8.62 8.91
C ILE A 25 5.90 -8.31 8.78
N VAL A 26 5.21 -8.29 9.92
CA VAL A 26 3.77 -8.12 10.02
C VAL A 26 3.47 -6.73 10.56
N ILE A 27 2.69 -5.95 9.82
CA ILE A 27 2.35 -4.59 10.19
C ILE A 27 0.85 -4.50 10.54
N ARG A 28 0.55 -3.93 11.71
CA ARG A 28 -0.81 -3.65 12.18
C ARG A 28 -1.42 -2.55 11.33
N GLY A 29 -2.69 -2.70 10.97
CA GLY A 29 -3.46 -1.62 10.36
C GLY A 29 -3.70 -0.45 11.31
N ALA A 30 -4.41 0.56 10.82
CA ALA A 30 -4.94 1.65 11.63
C ALA A 30 -5.81 1.08 12.77
N ALA A 31 -5.41 1.32 14.02
CA ALA A 31 -6.05 0.72 15.19
C ALA A 31 -6.65 1.80 16.10
N TRP A 32 -7.61 2.57 15.57
CA TRP A 32 -8.21 3.76 16.20
C TRP A 32 -8.64 3.61 17.67
N SER A 33 -9.08 2.42 18.06
CA SER A 33 -9.56 2.13 19.41
C SER A 33 -8.46 1.71 20.40
N GLN A 34 -7.22 1.53 19.94
CA GLN A 34 -6.14 1.07 20.81
C GLN A 34 -5.60 2.21 21.70
N PRO A 35 -5.26 1.92 22.96
CA PRO A 35 -4.72 2.94 23.88
C PRO A 35 -3.41 3.57 23.41
N ASP A 36 -2.63 2.83 22.61
CA ASP A 36 -1.33 3.24 22.08
C ASP A 36 -1.42 4.11 20.82
N THR A 37 -2.64 4.32 20.29
CA THR A 37 -2.84 5.01 19.01
C THR A 37 -3.10 6.51 19.23
N ASP A 38 -2.19 7.34 18.74
CA ASP A 38 -2.39 8.77 18.58
C ASP A 38 -3.31 9.01 17.37
N ARG A 39 -4.60 9.15 17.65
CA ARG A 39 -5.65 9.34 16.64
C ARG A 39 -5.43 10.61 15.81
N ASN A 40 -4.92 11.68 16.41
CA ASN A 40 -4.69 12.94 15.70
C ASN A 40 -3.55 12.75 14.70
N LYS A 41 -2.46 12.14 15.15
CA LYS A 41 -1.32 11.81 14.28
C LYS A 41 -1.73 10.88 13.13
N LEU A 42 -2.46 9.81 13.44
CA LEU A 42 -2.94 8.86 12.43
C LEU A 42 -3.84 9.54 11.39
N SER A 43 -4.81 10.36 11.83
CA SER A 43 -5.65 11.15 10.94
C SER A 43 -4.84 12.10 10.07
N TRP A 44 -3.89 12.83 10.65
CA TRP A 44 -3.02 13.74 9.91
C TRP A 44 -2.18 13.01 8.87
N GLN A 45 -1.61 11.85 9.20
CA GLN A 45 -0.83 11.06 8.26
C GLN A 45 -1.69 10.53 7.11
N ILE A 46 -2.90 10.04 7.38
CA ILE A 46 -3.85 9.62 6.34
C ILE A 46 -4.27 10.81 5.45
N ALA A 47 -4.36 12.02 6.01
CA ALA A 47 -4.69 13.23 5.24
C ALA A 47 -3.56 13.72 4.31
N LYS A 48 -2.31 13.31 4.55
CA LYS A 48 -1.15 13.63 3.68
C LYS A 48 -1.16 12.81 2.39
N VAL A 49 -2.22 12.98 1.61
CA VAL A 49 -2.46 12.24 0.35
C VAL A 49 -1.44 12.57 -0.74
N TRP A 50 -0.52 13.50 -0.50
CA TRP A 50 0.45 13.95 -1.50
C TRP A 50 1.43 12.85 -1.91
N PRO A 51 1.78 12.74 -3.20
CA PRO A 51 2.80 11.80 -3.64
C PRO A 51 4.19 12.28 -3.19
N MET A 52 4.97 11.35 -2.65
CA MET A 52 6.38 11.55 -2.32
C MET A 52 7.21 10.48 -3.02
N ALA A 53 8.38 10.83 -3.54
CA ALA A 53 9.26 9.89 -4.21
C ALA A 53 9.61 8.72 -3.28
N LEU A 54 9.42 7.48 -3.75
CA LEU A 54 9.73 6.29 -2.96
C LEU A 54 11.24 6.12 -2.77
N LYS A 55 12.01 6.39 -3.83
CA LYS A 55 13.47 6.48 -3.82
C LYS A 55 13.93 7.47 -4.88
N ARG A 56 14.93 8.30 -4.56
CA ARG A 56 15.54 9.22 -5.54
C ARG A 56 16.03 8.46 -6.77
N GLY A 57 15.62 8.91 -7.95
CA GLY A 57 16.00 8.33 -9.25
C GLY A 57 15.13 7.16 -9.72
N VAL A 58 14.14 6.74 -8.93
CA VAL A 58 13.11 5.77 -9.35
C VAL A 58 11.83 6.54 -9.67
N PRO A 59 11.22 6.37 -10.86
CA PRO A 59 10.00 7.09 -11.26
C PRO A 59 8.74 6.48 -10.61
N VAL A 60 8.80 6.23 -9.30
CA VAL A 60 7.70 5.72 -8.48
C VAL A 60 7.56 6.63 -7.27
N VAL A 61 6.35 7.11 -7.06
CA VAL A 61 5.93 7.84 -5.87
C VAL A 61 5.05 6.95 -5.00
N ALA A 62 5.02 7.24 -3.70
CA ALA A 62 4.06 6.65 -2.79
C ALA A 62 3.36 7.72 -1.94
N HIS A 63 2.28 7.33 -1.28
CA HIS A 63 1.54 8.17 -0.36
C HIS A 63 2.45 8.70 0.75
N GLN A 64 2.65 10.02 0.80
CA GLN A 64 3.59 10.68 1.73
C GLN A 64 3.36 10.23 3.16
N GLY A 65 2.14 10.33 3.66
CA GLY A 65 1.88 9.95 5.05
C GLY A 65 2.16 8.48 5.37
N VAL A 66 2.01 7.56 4.39
CA VAL A 66 2.33 6.14 4.60
C VAL A 66 3.84 5.92 4.60
N ILE A 67 4.61 6.63 3.77
CA ILE A 67 6.07 6.60 3.86
C ILE A 67 6.53 7.12 5.22
N GLU A 68 6.01 8.27 5.67
CA GLU A 68 6.38 8.83 6.97
C GLU A 68 6.06 7.87 8.12
N MET A 69 4.91 7.18 8.06
CA MET A 69 4.58 6.14 9.04
C MET A 69 5.57 4.97 9.02
N VAL A 70 6.04 4.53 7.85
CA VAL A 70 7.09 3.51 7.74
C VAL A 70 8.41 4.01 8.30
N ASP A 71 8.79 5.26 8.01
CA ASP A 71 10.03 5.86 8.48
C ASP A 71 10.13 5.90 10.01
N GLU A 72 9.00 6.05 10.72
CA GLU A 72 8.95 6.06 12.18
C GLU A 72 9.50 4.78 12.82
N PHE A 73 9.32 3.63 12.17
CA PHE A 73 9.74 2.34 12.72
C PHE A 73 10.75 1.60 11.83
N TRP A 74 11.17 2.20 10.71
CA TRP A 74 12.13 1.58 9.78
C TRP A 74 13.44 1.21 10.48
N ARG A 75 13.95 2.08 11.37
CA ARG A 75 15.19 1.83 12.11
C ARG A 75 15.12 0.63 13.05
N ASP A 76 13.92 0.29 13.51
CA ASP A 76 13.73 -0.86 14.40
C ASP A 76 13.51 -2.15 13.62
N VAL A 77 12.90 -2.07 12.43
CA VAL A 77 12.61 -3.23 11.57
C VAL A 77 13.81 -3.62 10.68
N ALA A 78 14.55 -2.65 10.14
CA ALA A 78 15.65 -2.88 9.21
C ALA A 78 16.73 -3.86 9.74
N PRO A 79 17.13 -3.84 11.02
CA PRO A 79 18.09 -4.82 11.55
C PRO A 79 17.66 -6.28 11.39
N PHE A 80 16.36 -6.58 11.43
CA PHE A 80 15.86 -7.94 11.19
C PHE A 80 15.89 -8.34 9.71
N ILE A 81 16.05 -7.39 8.80
CA ILE A 81 16.11 -7.60 7.34
C ILE A 81 17.57 -7.64 6.87
N GLU A 82 18.41 -6.76 7.43
CA GLU A 82 19.84 -6.63 7.10
C GLU A 82 20.71 -7.68 7.81
N ASP A 83 20.14 -8.49 8.70
CA ASP A 83 20.82 -9.61 9.35
C ASP A 83 21.42 -10.58 8.32
N GLU A 84 22.73 -10.43 8.08
CA GLU A 84 23.47 -11.22 7.11
C GLU A 84 23.51 -12.71 7.46
N THR A 85 23.27 -13.09 8.72
CA THR A 85 23.23 -14.50 9.13
C THR A 85 21.97 -15.20 8.64
N PHE A 86 20.89 -14.45 8.45
CA PHE A 86 19.63 -14.99 7.95
C PHE A 86 19.73 -15.26 6.43
N LYS A 87 19.61 -16.53 6.04
CA LYS A 87 19.64 -16.96 4.63
C LYS A 87 18.26 -17.33 4.06
N GLY A 88 17.22 -17.20 4.87
CA GLY A 88 15.84 -17.55 4.52
C GLY A 88 15.09 -16.46 3.74
N LYS A 89 13.79 -16.64 3.54
CA LYS A 89 12.97 -15.68 2.78
C LYS A 89 12.27 -14.67 3.68
N PHE A 90 11.96 -13.51 3.15
CA PHE A 90 11.22 -12.45 3.83
C PHE A 90 9.78 -12.41 3.31
N SER A 91 8.84 -12.35 4.24
CA SER A 91 7.41 -12.23 3.96
C SER A 91 6.86 -10.98 4.60
N PHE A 92 6.26 -10.12 3.79
CA PHE A 92 5.69 -8.85 4.23
C PHE A 92 4.17 -8.93 4.17
N THR A 93 3.50 -8.53 5.24
CA THR A 93 2.04 -8.58 5.28
C THR A 93 1.43 -7.59 6.27
N GLY A 94 0.16 -7.25 6.03
CA GLY A 94 -0.63 -6.43 6.93
C GLY A 94 -2.06 -6.24 6.42
N HIS A 95 -2.93 -5.77 7.31
CA HIS A 95 -4.32 -5.46 7.01
C HIS A 95 -4.54 -3.95 6.92
N SER A 96 -5.45 -3.50 6.04
CA SER A 96 -5.77 -2.10 5.81
C SER A 96 -4.49 -1.31 5.53
N LEU A 97 -4.28 -0.18 6.22
CA LEU A 97 -3.08 0.63 6.14
C LEU A 97 -1.77 -0.16 6.39
N GLY A 98 -1.82 -1.21 7.21
CA GLY A 98 -0.67 -2.06 7.50
C GLY A 98 -0.19 -2.83 6.27
N GLY A 99 -1.10 -3.25 5.39
CA GLY A 99 -0.71 -3.91 4.13
C GLY A 99 -0.08 -2.92 3.15
N SER A 100 -0.54 -1.67 3.11
CA SER A 100 0.10 -0.60 2.33
C SER A 100 1.51 -0.31 2.84
N MET A 101 1.71 -0.25 4.15
CA MET A 101 3.05 -0.12 4.76
C MET A 101 3.93 -1.33 4.46
N ALA A 102 3.40 -2.55 4.53
CA ALA A 102 4.12 -3.78 4.19
C ALA A 102 4.62 -3.78 2.73
N LEU A 103 3.81 -3.28 1.80
CA LEU A 103 4.21 -3.10 0.40
C LEU A 103 5.35 -2.09 0.25
N ILE A 104 5.28 -0.95 0.95
CA ILE A 104 6.37 0.04 0.95
C ILE A 104 7.66 -0.58 1.52
N ILE A 105 7.59 -1.30 2.64
CA ILE A 105 8.75 -1.99 3.22
C ILE A 105 9.37 -2.97 2.22
N ALA A 106 8.57 -3.79 1.55
CA ALA A 106 9.05 -4.74 0.55
C ALA A 106 9.76 -4.03 -0.62
N ALA A 107 9.19 -2.92 -1.11
CA ALA A 107 9.81 -2.12 -2.17
C ALA A 107 11.12 -1.46 -1.70
N ARG A 108 11.17 -0.94 -0.46
CA ARG A 108 12.40 -0.40 0.14
C ARG A 108 13.47 -1.48 0.32
N CYS A 109 13.10 -2.71 0.65
CA CYS A 109 14.05 -3.83 0.70
C CYS A 109 14.74 -4.07 -0.66
N ARG A 110 13.98 -4.00 -1.77
CA ARG A 110 14.55 -4.09 -3.12
C ARG A 110 15.41 -2.88 -3.46
N LEU A 111 14.86 -1.69 -3.23
CA LEU A 111 15.41 -0.44 -3.74
C LEU A 111 16.55 0.13 -2.89
N GLU A 112 16.49 0.02 -1.57
CA GLU A 112 17.44 0.61 -0.63
C GLU A 112 18.45 -0.42 -0.12
N LEU A 113 17.98 -1.62 0.24
CA LEU A 113 18.81 -2.66 0.85
C LEU A 113 19.40 -3.66 -0.16
N GLY A 114 18.93 -3.63 -1.42
CA GLY A 114 19.42 -4.53 -2.47
C GLY A 114 19.07 -6.01 -2.25
N ILE A 115 18.08 -6.31 -1.40
CA ILE A 115 17.65 -7.70 -1.13
C ILE A 115 17.18 -8.34 -2.43
N ALA A 116 17.77 -9.48 -2.81
CA ALA A 116 17.40 -10.18 -4.04
C ALA A 116 15.91 -10.55 -4.09
N GLU A 117 15.27 -10.48 -5.26
CA GLU A 117 13.83 -10.75 -5.40
C GLU A 117 13.47 -12.18 -4.96
N GLU A 118 14.34 -13.16 -5.17
CA GLU A 118 14.13 -14.56 -4.79
C GLU A 118 14.08 -14.76 -3.27
N ARG A 119 14.63 -13.81 -2.52
CA ARG A 119 14.57 -13.75 -1.06
C ARG A 119 13.28 -13.11 -0.56
N ILE A 120 12.49 -12.47 -1.42
CA ILE A 120 11.22 -11.83 -1.05
C ILE A 120 10.06 -12.69 -1.54
N MET A 121 9.19 -13.10 -0.62
CA MET A 121 7.93 -13.76 -0.94
C MET A 121 6.92 -12.73 -1.46
N PRO A 122 5.90 -13.15 -2.23
CA PRO A 122 4.82 -12.26 -2.60
C PRO A 122 4.25 -11.54 -1.37
N VAL A 123 4.08 -10.23 -1.44
CA VAL A 123 3.51 -9.41 -0.37
C VAL A 123 2.02 -9.72 -0.28
N HIS A 124 1.55 -10.07 0.91
CA HIS A 124 0.14 -10.37 1.15
C HIS A 124 -0.52 -9.18 1.85
N THR A 125 -1.47 -8.53 1.20
CA THR A 125 -2.22 -7.39 1.76
C THR A 125 -3.69 -7.75 1.93
N PHE A 126 -4.36 -7.21 2.94
CA PHE A 126 -5.76 -7.51 3.23
C PHE A 126 -6.54 -6.20 3.37
N GLY A 127 -7.49 -5.91 2.47
CA GLY A 127 -8.31 -4.69 2.54
C GLY A 127 -7.50 -3.39 2.49
N SER A 128 -6.34 -3.40 1.83
CA SER A 128 -5.38 -2.29 1.87
C SER A 128 -5.63 -1.27 0.76
N PRO A 129 -5.53 0.04 1.04
CA PRO A 129 -5.64 1.05 0.00
C PRO A 129 -4.40 1.07 -0.91
N PRO A 130 -4.57 1.43 -2.20
CA PRO A 130 -3.46 1.70 -3.10
C PRO A 130 -2.64 2.89 -2.62
N VAL A 131 -1.31 2.76 -2.64
CA VAL A 131 -0.39 3.81 -2.17
C VAL A 131 0.80 4.06 -3.09
N LEU A 132 0.93 3.33 -4.20
CA LEU A 132 2.00 3.53 -5.17
C LEU A 132 1.45 4.12 -6.46
N ALA A 133 2.25 4.95 -7.14
CA ALA A 133 1.94 5.45 -8.46
C ALA A 133 3.20 5.69 -9.28
N TYR A 134 3.07 5.67 -10.60
CA TYR A 134 4.10 6.16 -11.49
C TYR A 134 4.24 7.69 -11.37
N ASP A 135 5.46 8.18 -11.26
CA ASP A 135 5.72 9.62 -11.15
C ASP A 135 5.61 10.30 -12.52
N ARG A 136 4.40 10.73 -12.88
CA ARG A 136 4.14 11.44 -14.14
C ARG A 136 4.66 12.87 -14.18
N LEU A 137 5.04 13.45 -13.03
CA LEU A 137 5.52 14.83 -12.96
C LEU A 137 7.02 14.92 -13.21
N SER A 138 7.80 13.98 -12.68
CA SER A 138 9.25 13.92 -12.94
C SER A 138 9.60 13.20 -14.24
N SER A 139 8.74 12.30 -14.71
CA SER A 139 8.89 11.61 -15.99
C SER A 139 8.50 12.56 -17.12
N ARG A 140 9.48 13.11 -17.82
CA ARG A 140 9.29 14.04 -18.95
C ARG A 140 8.57 13.36 -20.13
N GLY A 141 7.27 13.14 -20.02
CA GLY A 141 6.30 13.01 -21.13
C GLY A 141 6.52 11.95 -22.22
N THR A 142 7.42 10.97 -22.09
CA THR A 142 7.75 10.08 -23.22
C THR A 142 7.12 8.70 -23.22
N ASP A 143 6.47 8.24 -22.15
CA ASP A 143 5.80 6.92 -22.15
C ASP A 143 4.36 7.03 -21.66
N GLU A 144 3.40 7.13 -22.59
CA GLU A 144 1.98 6.98 -22.28
C GLU A 144 1.63 5.56 -21.81
N CYS A 145 2.44 4.56 -22.15
CA CYS A 145 2.32 3.17 -21.70
C CYS A 145 2.97 2.90 -20.32
N ALA A 146 3.81 3.80 -19.79
CA ALA A 146 4.44 3.58 -18.50
C ALA A 146 3.47 3.93 -17.36
N GLY A 147 3.36 2.98 -16.42
CA GLY A 147 2.54 3.14 -15.23
C GLY A 147 1.25 2.34 -15.28
N THR A 148 1.32 1.12 -15.81
CA THR A 148 0.44 0.04 -15.37
C THR A 148 0.86 -0.45 -13.97
N MET A 149 0.01 -1.24 -13.33
CA MET A 149 0.33 -1.87 -12.05
C MET A 149 1.60 -2.71 -12.10
N ASP A 150 1.82 -3.39 -13.23
CA ASP A 150 2.96 -4.27 -13.46
C ASP A 150 4.25 -3.46 -13.55
N ASP A 151 4.20 -2.33 -14.27
CA ASP A 151 5.35 -1.43 -14.44
C ASP A 151 5.81 -0.84 -13.12
N ILE A 152 4.88 -0.41 -12.25
CA ILE A 152 5.23 0.18 -10.94
C ILE A 152 6.09 -0.80 -10.13
N LEU A 153 5.69 -2.08 -10.08
CA LEU A 153 6.44 -3.09 -9.33
C LEU A 153 7.76 -3.43 -10.01
N ARG A 154 7.81 -3.48 -11.35
CA ARG A 154 9.07 -3.63 -12.10
C ARG A 154 10.05 -2.50 -11.83
N LEU A 155 9.57 -1.26 -11.79
CA LEU A 155 10.34 -0.06 -11.44
C LEU A 155 10.83 -0.10 -9.99
N CYS A 156 10.10 -0.78 -9.10
CA CYS A 156 10.56 -1.08 -7.74
C CYS A 156 11.57 -2.24 -7.67
N GLY A 157 11.98 -2.81 -8.81
CA GLY A 157 12.94 -3.90 -8.88
C GLY A 157 12.35 -5.30 -8.77
N PHE A 158 11.04 -5.46 -8.93
CA PHE A 158 10.36 -6.77 -8.96
C PHE A 158 10.14 -7.23 -10.40
N SER A 159 11.00 -8.12 -10.91
CA SER A 159 10.91 -8.69 -12.27
C SER A 159 9.63 -9.50 -12.51
N LYS A 160 9.02 -10.04 -11.45
CA LYS A 160 7.71 -10.72 -11.51
C LYS A 160 6.51 -9.76 -11.52
N GLY A 161 6.74 -8.44 -11.44
CA GLY A 161 5.71 -7.40 -11.56
C GLY A 161 4.55 -7.60 -10.57
N SER A 162 3.33 -7.47 -11.08
CA SER A 162 2.05 -7.62 -10.37
C SER A 162 1.94 -8.88 -9.52
N SER A 163 2.50 -10.01 -9.96
CA SER A 163 2.43 -11.27 -9.19
C SER A 163 3.19 -11.26 -7.86
N MET A 164 4.02 -10.24 -7.61
CA MET A 164 4.69 -10.02 -6.32
C MET A 164 3.78 -9.45 -5.24
N VAL A 165 2.56 -9.04 -5.57
CA VAL A 165 1.60 -8.54 -4.58
C VAL A 165 0.30 -9.32 -4.74
N ARG A 166 -0.24 -9.80 -3.62
CA ARG A 166 -1.50 -10.54 -3.52
C ARG A 166 -2.44 -9.77 -2.61
N GLN A 167 -3.45 -9.18 -3.20
CA GLN A 167 -4.39 -8.28 -2.54
C GLN A 167 -5.67 -9.04 -2.22
N TYR A 168 -5.97 -9.27 -0.94
CA TYR A 168 -7.18 -9.95 -0.51
C TYR A 168 -8.23 -8.91 -0.13
N VAL A 169 -9.33 -8.88 -0.86
CA VAL A 169 -10.38 -7.84 -0.71
C VAL A 169 -11.74 -8.48 -0.52
N LEU A 170 -12.45 -8.06 0.52
CA LEU A 170 -13.86 -8.41 0.70
C LEU A 170 -14.71 -7.57 -0.24
N ALA A 171 -15.74 -8.19 -0.83
CA ALA A 171 -16.54 -7.54 -1.87
C ALA A 171 -17.24 -6.25 -1.45
N LYS A 172 -17.51 -6.11 -0.15
CA LYS A 172 -18.16 -4.94 0.46
C LYS A 172 -17.16 -3.96 1.10
N ASP A 173 -15.87 -4.23 1.02
CA ASP A 173 -14.84 -3.38 1.59
C ASP A 173 -14.51 -2.22 0.66
N ILE A 174 -14.68 -1.00 1.17
CA ILE A 174 -14.44 0.24 0.44
C ILE A 174 -12.99 0.71 0.53
N ILE A 175 -12.21 0.19 1.50
CA ILE A 175 -10.86 0.67 1.77
C ILE A 175 -9.91 0.47 0.57
N PRO A 176 -9.95 -0.65 -0.16
CA PRO A 176 -9.12 -0.83 -1.38
C PRO A 176 -9.46 0.14 -2.52
N ARG A 177 -10.59 0.84 -2.43
CA ARG A 177 -11.00 1.89 -3.37
C ARG A 177 -10.51 3.28 -2.93
N MET A 178 -10.12 3.41 -1.67
CA MET A 178 -9.62 4.67 -1.11
C MET A 178 -8.33 5.10 -1.85
N TRP A 179 -8.35 6.31 -2.41
CA TRP A 179 -7.27 6.89 -3.21
C TRP A 179 -6.98 6.23 -4.58
N LEU A 180 -7.83 5.32 -5.03
CA LEU A 180 -7.69 4.65 -6.32
C LEU A 180 -7.93 5.63 -7.47
N SER A 181 -6.99 5.70 -8.42
CA SER A 181 -7.00 6.62 -9.56
C SER A 181 -8.26 6.64 -10.42
N ALA A 182 -9.02 5.54 -10.41
CA ALA A 182 -10.14 5.27 -11.31
C ALA A 182 -11.54 5.53 -10.70
N ASP A 183 -11.67 6.00 -9.45
CA ASP A 183 -12.97 6.12 -8.78
C ASP A 183 -13.61 7.53 -8.90
N PRO A 184 -14.75 7.70 -9.62
CA PRO A 184 -15.50 8.96 -9.68
C PRO A 184 -16.38 9.26 -8.45
N VAL A 185 -16.56 8.31 -7.52
CA VAL A 185 -17.54 8.34 -6.41
C VAL A 185 -16.95 8.88 -5.09
N PHE A 186 -15.65 9.09 -5.01
CA PHE A 186 -15.04 9.68 -3.80
C PHE A 186 -15.54 11.11 -3.50
N SER A 187 -16.16 11.81 -4.46
CA SER A 187 -16.82 13.11 -4.21
C SER A 187 -18.04 13.03 -3.25
N ALA A 188 -18.63 11.84 -3.08
CA ALA A 188 -19.81 11.66 -2.22
C ALA A 188 -19.48 11.15 -0.81
N ALA A 189 -18.38 10.40 -0.64
CA ALA A 189 -17.95 9.83 0.65
C ALA A 189 -17.18 10.81 1.55
N THR A 190 -16.74 11.94 1.01
CA THR A 190 -16.03 13.01 1.73
C THR A 190 -16.94 13.94 2.55
N LYS A 191 -18.25 13.63 2.61
CA LYS A 191 -19.24 14.29 3.47
C LYS A 191 -19.16 13.91 4.95
N MET A 192 -18.23 13.02 5.34
CA MET A 192 -17.78 12.95 6.73
C MET A 192 -16.66 13.99 6.91
N ASP A 193 -16.84 14.88 7.89
CA ASP A 193 -16.20 16.18 8.17
C ASP A 193 -14.65 16.29 8.20
N PHE A 194 -13.90 15.38 7.57
CA PHE A 194 -12.43 15.39 7.58
C PHE A 194 -11.79 15.61 6.19
N ILE A 195 -12.45 15.25 5.09
CA ILE A 195 -11.80 15.23 3.75
C ILE A 195 -12.28 16.36 2.83
N GLY A 196 -13.48 16.93 3.07
CA GLY A 196 -14.01 18.03 2.25
C GLY A 196 -13.09 19.25 2.19
N SER A 197 -12.49 19.62 3.33
CA SER A 197 -11.57 20.77 3.45
C SER A 197 -10.27 20.63 2.63
N VAL A 198 -9.80 19.40 2.43
CA VAL A 198 -8.57 19.13 1.65
C VAL A 198 -8.83 19.27 0.14
N LEU A 199 -10.03 18.91 -0.31
CA LEU A 199 -10.44 19.04 -1.71
C LEU A 199 -10.72 20.50 -2.08
N ASP A 200 -11.34 21.26 -1.17
CA ASP A 200 -11.62 22.69 -1.36
C ASP A 200 -10.33 23.53 -1.37
N TRP A 201 -9.36 23.20 -0.51
CA TRP A 201 -8.04 23.84 -0.50
C TRP A 201 -7.24 23.54 -1.78
N ARG A 202 -7.39 22.35 -2.36
CA ARG A 202 -6.74 21.94 -3.61
C ARG A 202 -7.24 22.74 -4.81
N GLU A 203 -8.54 22.97 -4.91
CA GLU A 203 -9.15 23.75 -6.01
C GLU A 203 -8.76 25.23 -5.92
N GLN A 204 -8.66 25.78 -4.70
CA GLN A 204 -8.21 27.15 -4.46
C GLN A 204 -6.71 27.37 -4.71
N THR A 205 -5.86 26.37 -4.43
CA THR A 205 -4.40 26.52 -4.54
C THR A 205 -3.87 26.29 -5.95
N PHE A 206 -4.49 25.40 -6.73
CA PHE A 206 -4.00 25.02 -8.07
C PHE A 206 -4.87 25.53 -9.23
N GLY A 207 -6.01 26.17 -8.95
CA GLY A 207 -6.92 26.69 -9.96
C GLY A 207 -7.63 25.59 -10.74
N GLY A 208 -8.78 25.93 -11.34
CA GLY A 208 -9.54 25.02 -12.20
C GLY A 208 -8.82 24.74 -13.51
N GLY A 209 -7.94 23.73 -13.54
CA GLY A 209 -7.29 23.24 -14.76
C GLY A 209 -5.94 22.57 -14.51
N MET A 210 -5.70 21.44 -15.22
CA MET A 210 -4.51 20.56 -15.16
C MET A 210 -4.48 19.49 -14.05
N PHE A 211 -5.56 19.37 -13.26
CA PHE A 211 -5.89 18.17 -12.46
C PHE A 211 -7.40 17.93 -12.53
N THR A 212 -7.87 17.22 -13.55
CA THR A 212 -9.29 16.90 -13.72
C THR A 212 -9.75 15.83 -12.71
N ARG A 213 -11.07 15.82 -12.43
CA ARG A 213 -11.79 14.92 -11.52
C ARG A 213 -11.65 13.40 -11.84
N ASN A 214 -10.88 13.01 -12.86
CA ASN A 214 -10.79 11.63 -13.37
C ASN A 214 -9.45 10.92 -13.12
N ARG A 215 -8.58 11.44 -12.23
CA ARG A 215 -7.35 10.76 -11.81
C ARG A 215 -7.10 10.99 -10.32
N PHE A 216 -7.53 10.07 -9.48
CA PHE A 216 -6.99 9.96 -8.11
C PHE A 216 -5.53 9.44 -8.17
N LEU A 217 -4.80 9.55 -7.05
CA LEU A 217 -3.34 9.66 -7.03
C LEU A 217 -2.59 8.33 -7.16
N TYR A 218 -3.19 7.21 -6.75
CA TYR A 218 -2.49 5.93 -6.62
C TYR A 218 -3.16 4.81 -7.40
N GLN A 219 -2.35 3.84 -7.79
CA GLN A 219 -2.77 2.68 -8.56
C GLN A 219 -2.78 1.45 -7.66
N THR A 220 -3.77 0.58 -7.85
CA THR A 220 -3.74 -0.75 -7.27
C THR A 220 -2.57 -1.53 -7.85
N CYS A 221 -1.90 -2.35 -7.03
CA CYS A 221 -0.68 -3.05 -7.42
C CYS A 221 -0.82 -4.53 -7.08
N GLY A 222 -0.89 -5.35 -8.13
CA GLY A 222 -0.82 -6.81 -8.04
C GLY A 222 -2.13 -7.57 -8.16
N ASP A 223 -2.04 -8.88 -8.02
CA ASP A 223 -3.14 -9.82 -8.22
C ASP A 223 -4.23 -9.63 -7.15
N LEU A 224 -5.48 -9.50 -7.59
CA LEU A 224 -6.63 -9.34 -6.71
C LEU A 224 -7.28 -10.69 -6.40
N TYR A 225 -7.35 -11.01 -5.12
CA TYR A 225 -8.05 -12.14 -4.53
C TYR A 225 -9.34 -11.62 -3.89
N TRP A 226 -10.43 -11.74 -4.64
CA TRP A 226 -11.74 -11.20 -4.29
C TRP A 226 -12.58 -12.21 -3.50
N LEU A 227 -13.02 -11.80 -2.31
CA LEU A 227 -13.82 -12.60 -1.39
C LEU A 227 -15.27 -12.11 -1.36
N GLU A 228 -16.20 -12.94 -1.80
CA GLU A 228 -17.62 -12.60 -1.91
C GLU A 228 -18.49 -13.60 -1.13
N TYR A 229 -19.31 -13.10 -0.21
CA TYR A 229 -20.31 -13.90 0.48
C TYR A 229 -21.58 -14.00 -0.36
N GLN A 230 -21.99 -15.22 -0.69
CA GLN A 230 -23.27 -15.46 -1.35
C GLN A 230 -24.42 -15.20 -0.37
N ALA A 231 -25.46 -14.51 -0.83
CA ALA A 231 -26.66 -14.27 -0.03
C ALA A 231 -27.26 -15.61 0.43
N GLY A 232 -27.44 -15.77 1.74
CA GLY A 232 -28.03 -16.97 2.35
C GLY A 232 -27.06 -18.13 2.62
N VAL A 233 -25.76 -17.99 2.33
CA VAL A 233 -24.73 -19.00 2.64
C VAL A 233 -23.71 -18.40 3.61
N GLU A 234 -23.94 -18.54 4.91
CA GLU A 234 -23.10 -17.93 5.95
C GLU A 234 -21.74 -18.61 6.16
N ALA A 235 -21.48 -19.77 5.55
CA ALA A 235 -20.36 -20.59 5.99
C ALA A 235 -19.01 -20.29 5.32
N LYS A 236 -18.97 -19.90 4.03
CA LYS A 236 -17.69 -19.70 3.30
C LYS A 236 -17.82 -18.68 2.16
N PRO A 237 -16.97 -17.63 2.11
CA PRO A 237 -16.92 -16.73 0.95
C PRO A 237 -16.33 -17.44 -0.27
N LEU A 238 -16.82 -17.11 -1.46
CA LEU A 238 -16.22 -17.48 -2.72
C LEU A 238 -14.94 -16.65 -2.93
N LEU A 239 -13.83 -17.32 -3.22
CA LEU A 239 -12.55 -16.70 -3.56
C LEU A 239 -12.35 -16.74 -5.08
N THR A 240 -12.28 -15.57 -5.71
CA THR A 240 -11.94 -15.43 -7.15
C THR A 240 -10.65 -14.65 -7.31
N ARG A 241 -9.88 -14.94 -8.36
CA ARG A 241 -8.62 -14.24 -8.67
C ARG A 241 -8.80 -13.43 -9.95
N HIS A 242 -8.38 -12.17 -9.91
CA HIS A 242 -8.38 -11.22 -11.02
C HIS A 242 -6.96 -10.69 -11.22
N THR A 243 -6.56 -10.46 -12.46
CA THR A 243 -5.20 -10.04 -12.84
C THR A 243 -5.24 -9.04 -13.98
N GLY A 244 -4.24 -8.17 -14.10
CA GLY A 244 -4.20 -7.16 -15.18
C GLY A 244 -5.36 -6.16 -15.08
N GLU A 245 -5.98 -5.84 -16.22
CA GLU A 245 -7.06 -4.84 -16.30
C GLU A 245 -8.31 -5.25 -15.50
N ASP A 246 -8.61 -6.56 -15.40
CA ASP A 246 -9.73 -7.11 -14.64
C ASP A 246 -9.72 -6.65 -13.16
N VAL A 247 -8.53 -6.34 -12.62
CA VAL A 247 -8.38 -5.83 -11.25
C VAL A 247 -9.04 -4.46 -11.09
N LEU A 248 -8.85 -3.55 -12.06
CA LEU A 248 -9.46 -2.22 -12.01
C LEU A 248 -10.97 -2.31 -12.19
N GLU A 249 -11.42 -3.12 -13.15
CA GLU A 249 -12.85 -3.33 -13.40
C GLU A 249 -13.56 -3.85 -12.16
N LYS A 250 -12.92 -4.73 -11.38
CA LYS A 250 -13.52 -5.30 -10.16
C LYS A 250 -13.53 -4.32 -8.98
N LEU A 251 -12.59 -3.38 -8.93
CA LEU A 251 -12.46 -2.41 -7.84
C LEU A 251 -13.29 -1.14 -8.05
N GLN A 252 -13.73 -0.85 -9.28
CA GLN A 252 -14.72 0.19 -9.57
C GLN A 252 -16.11 -0.19 -9.01
#